data_AF-A0A813TD09-F1
#
_entry.id   AF-A0A813TD09-F1
#
_cell.length_a   1.000
_cell.length_b   1.000
_cell.length_c   1.000
_cell.angle_alpha   90.00
_cell.angle_beta   90.00
_cell.angle_gamma   90.00
#
_symmetry.space_group_name_H-M   'P 1'
#
loop_
_entity.id
_entity.type
_entity.pdbx_description
1 polymer ?
#
loop_
_entity_poly.entity_id
_entity_poly.type
_entity_poly.pdbx_seq_one_letter_code
_entity_poly.pdbx_strand_id
1 'polypeptide(L)'
;MSFFTSLAQKAYDVAGNISGGRDYVTSAANALNQVVKGKDPQVYLKAGNIVQFISRSSERTIQIVMSNMNNKLVPDAAGGKGPYYQNSHFRVVASQYDRYYFHNNYNYLGFKNHQPCIVPSSAEAPLPYECEFRVHNMLGSTTHIYLESVQSPGFFLSFNQNGTISNEATCQLKNKNSQFQVALIVSGPEATLVNSTTMIDTSNEQPPPPYHVATAMLQQMADDTTKNDRSSLSNKY
;
A
#
# COMPACT_ATOMS: atom_id res chain seq x y z
N MET A 1 30.65 -17.95 -30.63
CA MET A 1 30.16 -18.69 -29.44
C MET A 1 29.59 -17.67 -28.46
N SER A 2 28.39 -17.18 -28.76
CA SER A 2 27.10 -17.60 -28.21
C SER A 2 26.83 -16.97 -26.83
N PHE A 3 26.17 -15.81 -26.88
CA PHE A 3 25.53 -15.12 -25.75
C PHE A 3 24.79 -16.09 -24.81
N PHE A 4 24.18 -17.14 -25.36
CA PHE A 4 23.49 -18.19 -24.61
C PHE A 4 24.41 -19.02 -23.71
N THR A 5 25.66 -19.24 -24.11
CA THR A 5 26.64 -19.99 -23.30
C THR A 5 27.09 -19.17 -22.09
N SER A 6 27.24 -17.85 -22.26
CA SER A 6 27.50 -16.92 -21.14
C SER A 6 26.29 -16.79 -20.20
N LEU A 7 25.08 -16.82 -20.75
CA LEU A 7 23.82 -16.75 -19.99
C LEU A 7 23.63 -18.00 -19.14
N ALA A 8 23.85 -19.18 -19.72
CA ALA A 8 23.78 -20.46 -19.03
C ALA A 8 24.82 -20.55 -17.91
N GLN A 9 26.06 -20.10 -18.16
CA GLN A 9 27.12 -20.12 -17.14
C GLN A 9 26.79 -19.21 -15.95
N LYS A 10 26.36 -17.96 -16.20
CA LYS A 10 25.98 -17.04 -15.12
C LYS A 10 24.75 -17.52 -14.33
N ALA A 11 23.77 -18.13 -15.01
CA ALA A 11 22.64 -18.74 -14.33
C ALA A 11 23.07 -19.93 -13.46
N TYR A 12 24.03 -20.74 -13.94
CA TYR A 12 24.63 -21.85 -13.18
C TYR A 12 25.43 -21.37 -11.97
N ASP A 13 26.23 -20.30 -12.10
CA ASP A 13 27.06 -19.78 -11.01
C ASP A 13 26.22 -19.18 -9.87
N VAL A 14 25.07 -18.58 -10.20
CA VAL A 14 24.10 -18.08 -9.20
C VAL A 14 23.30 -19.24 -8.59
N ALA A 15 22.97 -20.25 -9.39
CA ALA A 15 22.28 -21.46 -8.94
C ALA A 15 23.11 -22.32 -7.98
N GLY A 16 24.42 -22.41 -8.20
CA GLY A 16 25.33 -23.23 -7.40
C GLY A 16 25.54 -22.75 -5.96
N ASN A 17 25.13 -21.51 -5.64
CA ASN A 17 25.40 -20.88 -4.35
C ASN A 17 24.18 -20.74 -3.42
N ILE A 18 22.99 -21.25 -3.79
CA ILE A 18 21.75 -21.01 -3.02
C ILE A 18 20.99 -22.31 -2.78
N SER A 19 21.02 -22.79 -1.53
CA SER A 19 20.24 -23.94 -1.04
C SER A 19 18.86 -23.50 -0.56
N GLY A 20 17.80 -23.83 -1.32
CA GLY A 20 16.41 -23.61 -0.88
C GLY A 20 15.42 -23.44 -2.04
N GLY A 21 14.64 -24.49 -2.33
CA GLY A 21 13.88 -24.64 -3.59
C GLY A 21 12.78 -23.63 -3.92
N ARG A 22 12.43 -22.69 -3.04
CA ARG A 22 11.43 -21.63 -3.30
C ARG A 22 12.05 -20.24 -3.45
N ASP A 23 13.03 -19.93 -2.63
CA ASP A 23 13.82 -18.70 -2.72
C ASP A 23 14.78 -18.73 -3.91
N TYR A 24 15.19 -19.93 -4.34
CA TYR A 24 15.99 -20.17 -5.54
C TYR A 24 15.32 -19.64 -6.82
N VAL A 25 14.02 -19.93 -7.01
CA VAL A 25 13.31 -19.54 -8.25
C VAL A 25 13.15 -18.02 -8.31
N THR A 26 12.85 -17.40 -7.18
CA THR A 26 12.71 -15.94 -7.07
C THR A 26 14.07 -15.24 -7.26
N SER A 27 15.13 -15.76 -6.64
CA SER A 27 16.48 -15.20 -6.74
C SER A 27 17.07 -15.38 -8.14
N ALA A 28 16.90 -16.56 -8.75
CA ALA A 28 17.32 -16.82 -10.13
C ALA A 28 16.52 -15.96 -11.12
N ALA A 29 15.22 -15.74 -10.89
CA ALA A 29 14.42 -14.84 -11.72
C ALA A 29 14.88 -13.38 -11.62
N ASN A 30 15.23 -12.92 -10.41
CA ASN A 30 15.77 -11.58 -10.20
C ASN A 30 17.16 -11.42 -10.86
N ALA A 31 18.03 -12.43 -10.74
CA ALA A 31 19.33 -12.44 -11.41
C ALA A 31 19.20 -12.46 -12.94
N LEU A 32 18.28 -13.24 -13.49
CA LEU A 32 17.97 -13.24 -14.93
C LEU A 32 17.49 -11.87 -15.40
N ASN A 33 16.61 -11.22 -14.62
CA ASN A 33 16.12 -9.89 -14.94
C ASN A 33 17.20 -8.79 -14.88
N GLN A 34 18.23 -8.93 -14.04
CA GLN A 34 19.39 -8.03 -14.05
C GLN A 34 20.28 -8.20 -15.29
N VAL A 35 20.29 -9.40 -15.91
CA VAL A 35 21.07 -9.68 -17.11
C VAL A 35 20.36 -9.22 -18.39
N VAL A 36 19.02 -9.16 -18.39
CA VAL A 36 18.26 -8.55 -19.49
C VAL A 36 18.30 -7.03 -19.35
N LYS A 37 18.96 -6.34 -20.29
CA LYS A 37 19.08 -4.87 -20.31
C LYS A 37 17.70 -4.19 -20.31
N GLY A 38 17.21 -3.84 -19.14
CA GLY A 38 16.04 -3.01 -18.91
C GLY A 38 16.11 -2.40 -17.51
N LYS A 39 15.43 -1.27 -17.29
CA LYS A 39 15.34 -0.68 -15.96
C LYS A 39 14.46 -1.57 -15.10
N ASP A 40 14.97 -2.00 -13.95
CA ASP A 40 14.17 -2.73 -12.96
C ASP A 40 12.94 -1.89 -12.60
N PRO A 41 11.70 -2.36 -12.84
CA PRO A 41 10.49 -1.61 -12.54
C PRO A 41 10.36 -1.27 -11.05
N GLN A 42 11.03 -2.01 -10.17
CA GLN A 42 11.06 -1.71 -8.73
C GLN A 42 11.84 -0.44 -8.40
N VAL A 43 12.67 0.10 -9.31
CA VAL A 43 13.37 1.38 -9.10
C VAL A 43 12.40 2.55 -8.87
N TYR A 44 11.15 2.41 -9.33
CA TYR A 44 10.09 3.40 -9.14
C TYR A 44 9.35 3.23 -7.82
N LEU A 45 9.56 2.13 -7.09
CA LEU A 45 8.88 1.82 -5.83
C LEU A 45 9.64 2.35 -4.60
N LYS A 46 10.36 3.46 -4.73
CA LYS A 46 10.96 4.14 -3.59
C LYS A 46 9.89 4.81 -2.73
N ALA A 47 10.07 4.78 -1.41
CA ALA A 47 9.17 5.46 -0.48
C ALA A 47 8.98 6.93 -0.88
N GLY A 48 7.73 7.39 -0.83
CA GLY A 48 7.35 8.75 -1.20
C GLY A 48 7.07 8.96 -2.69
N ASN A 49 7.53 8.08 -3.59
CA ASN A 49 7.18 8.16 -5.01
C ASN A 49 5.68 8.01 -5.22
N ILE A 50 5.16 8.71 -6.23
CA ILE A 50 3.79 8.54 -6.72
C ILE A 50 3.85 7.78 -8.04
N VAL A 51 3.18 6.64 -8.11
CA VAL A 51 3.17 5.75 -9.25
C VAL A 51 1.76 5.46 -9.76
N GLN A 52 1.66 5.00 -11.00
CA GLN A 52 0.50 4.31 -11.54
C GLN A 52 0.87 2.86 -11.86
N PHE A 53 -0.02 1.93 -11.54
CA PHE A 53 0.08 0.54 -11.97
C PHE A 53 -0.78 0.35 -13.23
N ILE A 54 -0.15 0.02 -14.34
CA ILE A 54 -0.83 -0.24 -15.62
C ILE A 54 -1.02 -1.74 -15.75
N SER A 55 -2.27 -2.20 -15.68
CA SER A 55 -2.60 -3.61 -15.89
C SER A 55 -2.29 -4.03 -17.32
N ARG A 56 -1.58 -5.16 -17.48
CA ARG A 56 -1.31 -5.75 -18.80
C ARG A 56 -2.57 -6.33 -19.44
N SER A 57 -3.56 -6.76 -18.66
CA SER A 57 -4.78 -7.34 -19.22
C SER A 57 -5.68 -6.28 -19.84
N SER A 58 -5.88 -5.15 -19.16
CA SER A 58 -6.77 -4.07 -19.59
C SER A 58 -6.06 -2.94 -20.31
N GLU A 59 -4.73 -2.84 -20.24
CA GLU A 59 -3.92 -1.73 -20.75
C GLU A 59 -4.28 -0.37 -20.12
N ARG A 60 -4.89 -0.40 -18.93
CA ARG A 60 -5.39 0.76 -18.18
C ARG A 60 -4.83 0.75 -16.76
N THR A 61 -4.90 1.89 -16.08
CA THR A 61 -4.34 2.02 -14.73
C THR A 61 -5.31 1.49 -13.68
N ILE A 62 -4.76 0.97 -12.59
CA ILE A 62 -5.54 0.78 -11.37
C ILE A 62 -6.04 2.15 -10.91
N GLN A 63 -7.32 2.22 -10.55
CA GLN A 63 -7.95 3.38 -9.94
C GLN A 63 -8.87 2.98 -8.81
N ILE A 64 -9.17 3.94 -7.94
CA ILE A 64 -10.20 3.83 -6.91
C ILE A 64 -11.50 4.43 -7.44
N VAL A 65 -12.59 3.66 -7.39
CA VAL A 65 -13.92 4.09 -7.81
C VAL A 65 -14.98 3.68 -6.78
N MET A 66 -16.12 4.37 -6.81
CA MET A 66 -17.30 3.96 -6.06
C MET A 66 -18.03 2.85 -6.83
N SER A 67 -18.23 1.70 -6.18
CA SER A 67 -19.03 0.62 -6.76
C SER A 67 -20.51 0.98 -6.75
N ASN A 68 -21.15 0.91 -7.92
CA ASN A 68 -22.59 1.19 -8.08
C ASN A 68 -23.49 0.16 -7.38
N MET A 69 -22.96 -1.00 -6.99
CA MET A 69 -23.77 -2.07 -6.37
C MET A 69 -23.92 -1.90 -4.86
N ASN A 70 -22.93 -1.32 -4.19
CA ASN A 70 -22.87 -1.31 -2.73
C ASN A 70 -22.36 -0.01 -2.12
N ASN A 71 -22.10 1.03 -2.94
CA ASN A 71 -21.56 2.32 -2.50
C ASN A 71 -20.28 2.17 -1.66
N LYS A 72 -19.44 1.19 -2.00
CA LYS A 72 -18.12 1.00 -1.41
C LYS A 72 -17.04 1.34 -2.42
N LEU A 73 -15.93 1.85 -1.92
CA LEU A 73 -14.73 2.02 -2.73
C LEU A 73 -14.17 0.66 -3.12
N VAL A 74 -13.88 0.50 -4.41
CA VAL A 74 -13.28 -0.71 -4.98
C VAL A 74 -12.14 -0.32 -5.91
N PRO A 75 -11.10 -1.16 -6.02
CA PRO A 75 -10.12 -1.00 -7.08
C PRO A 75 -10.73 -1.51 -8.40
N ASP A 76 -10.51 -0.79 -9.49
CA ASP A 76 -10.64 -1.35 -10.84
C ASP A 76 -9.40 -0.98 -11.66
N ALA A 77 -9.21 -1.61 -12.81
CA ALA A 77 -8.17 -1.29 -13.76
C ALA A 77 -8.77 -0.69 -15.04
N ALA A 78 -9.60 0.34 -14.92
CA ALA A 78 -10.16 1.11 -16.03
C ALA A 78 -9.68 2.59 -16.05
N GLY A 79 -8.77 2.95 -15.14
CA GLY A 79 -8.25 4.31 -14.99
C GLY A 79 -7.43 4.81 -16.19
N GLY A 80 -7.25 6.13 -16.26
CA GLY A 80 -6.46 6.77 -17.30
C GLY A 80 -4.98 6.90 -16.95
N LYS A 81 -4.14 7.00 -17.98
CA LYS A 81 -2.67 7.13 -17.83
C LYS A 81 -2.25 8.59 -17.73
N GLY A 82 -1.31 8.89 -16.84
CA GLY A 82 -0.68 10.20 -16.73
C GLY A 82 -1.10 11.03 -15.50
N PRO A 83 -0.65 12.28 -15.43
CA PRO A 83 -0.70 13.09 -14.21
C PRO A 83 -2.10 13.62 -13.85
N TYR A 84 -3.07 13.53 -14.76
CA TYR A 84 -4.42 14.08 -14.54
C TYR A 84 -5.40 13.11 -13.88
N TYR A 85 -5.01 11.84 -13.70
CA TYR A 85 -5.87 10.78 -13.16
C TYR A 85 -5.53 10.48 -11.69
N GLN A 86 -5.86 11.43 -10.80
CA GLN A 86 -5.47 11.39 -9.39
C GLN A 86 -5.99 10.16 -8.63
N ASN A 87 -7.18 9.65 -8.99
CA ASN A 87 -7.73 8.42 -8.42
C ASN A 87 -6.95 7.15 -8.80
N SER A 88 -6.02 7.27 -9.76
CA SER A 88 -5.11 6.19 -10.18
C SER A 88 -3.70 6.33 -9.61
N HIS A 89 -3.44 7.37 -8.82
CA HIS A 89 -2.12 7.64 -8.26
C HIS A 89 -1.96 6.94 -6.92
N PHE A 90 -0.89 6.17 -6.77
CA PHE A 90 -0.56 5.52 -5.51
C PHE A 90 0.78 6.02 -5.04
N ARG A 91 0.81 6.65 -3.86
CA ARG A 91 2.07 6.91 -3.18
C ARG A 91 2.56 5.61 -2.56
N VAL A 92 3.84 5.36 -2.75
CA VAL A 92 4.53 4.20 -2.21
C VAL A 92 4.94 4.49 -0.78
N VAL A 93 4.48 3.65 0.15
CA VAL A 93 5.02 3.58 1.51
C VAL A 93 5.84 2.29 1.56
N ALA A 94 7.16 2.43 1.59
CA ALA A 94 8.03 1.28 1.78
C ALA A 94 8.15 0.99 3.27
N SER A 95 7.98 -0.27 3.63
CA SER A 95 8.32 -0.81 4.95
C SER A 95 9.69 -1.50 4.87
N GLN A 96 10.20 -1.94 6.01
CA GLN A 96 11.39 -2.78 6.08
C GLN A 96 11.15 -4.10 5.32
N TYR A 97 12.22 -4.70 4.78
CA TYR A 97 12.21 -6.02 4.13
C TYR A 97 11.40 -6.14 2.82
N ASP A 98 11.52 -5.14 1.92
CA ASP A 98 10.90 -5.16 0.58
C ASP A 98 9.37 -5.36 0.61
N ARG A 99 8.73 -4.75 1.60
CA ARG A 99 7.27 -4.74 1.76
C ARG A 99 6.72 -3.36 1.43
N TYR A 100 5.61 -3.34 0.72
CA TYR A 100 5.07 -2.12 0.15
C TYR A 100 3.61 -1.94 0.52
N TYR A 101 3.25 -0.72 0.87
CA TYR A 101 1.88 -0.27 0.94
C TYR A 101 1.67 0.78 -0.15
N PHE A 102 0.50 0.76 -0.76
CA PHE A 102 0.15 1.67 -1.84
C PHE A 102 -1.07 2.47 -1.43
N HIS A 103 -0.87 3.76 -1.18
CA HIS A 103 -1.92 4.63 -0.66
C HIS A 103 -2.31 5.73 -1.65
N ASN A 104 -3.60 6.06 -1.68
CA ASN A 104 -4.16 7.17 -2.41
C ASN A 104 -4.95 8.02 -1.40
N ASN A 105 -4.33 9.12 -0.95
CA ASN A 105 -4.85 9.98 0.11
C ASN A 105 -5.23 9.17 1.36
N TYR A 106 -6.53 8.99 1.60
CA TYR A 106 -7.12 8.30 2.76
C TYR A 106 -7.46 6.82 2.50
N ASN A 107 -6.88 6.21 1.47
CA ASN A 107 -7.23 4.86 1.05
C ASN A 107 -5.97 4.05 0.79
N TYR A 108 -5.96 2.79 1.21
CA TYR A 108 -4.94 1.82 0.87
C TYR A 108 -5.51 0.77 -0.07
N LEU A 109 -4.70 0.39 -1.06
CA LEU A 109 -4.93 -0.82 -1.82
C LEU A 109 -4.58 -2.01 -0.93
N GLY A 110 -5.40 -3.06 -0.95
CA GLY A 110 -5.15 -4.24 -0.13
C GLY A 110 -5.91 -5.47 -0.60
N PHE A 111 -5.90 -6.49 0.25
CA PHE A 111 -6.60 -7.75 0.07
C PHE A 111 -7.42 -8.07 1.30
N LYS A 112 -8.70 -8.41 1.13
CA LYS A 112 -9.54 -8.90 2.24
C LYS A 112 -10.27 -10.14 1.78
N ASN A 113 -10.18 -11.22 2.55
CA ASN A 113 -10.77 -12.52 2.21
C ASN A 113 -10.38 -12.95 0.78
N HIS A 114 -9.08 -12.91 0.48
CA HIS A 114 -8.51 -13.30 -0.82
C HIS A 114 -8.95 -12.46 -2.04
N GLN A 115 -9.62 -11.32 -1.81
CA GLN A 115 -10.07 -10.42 -2.87
C GLN A 115 -9.41 -9.04 -2.77
N PRO A 116 -9.01 -8.44 -3.90
CA PRO A 116 -8.59 -7.05 -3.94
C PRO A 116 -9.64 -6.11 -3.36
N CYS A 117 -9.23 -5.18 -2.51
CA CYS A 117 -10.12 -4.21 -1.89
C CYS A 117 -9.45 -2.85 -1.66
N ILE A 118 -10.28 -1.85 -1.34
CA ILE A 118 -9.82 -0.58 -0.79
C ILE A 118 -10.10 -0.56 0.71
N VAL A 119 -9.08 -0.24 1.50
CA VAL A 119 -9.17 -0.06 2.94
C VAL A 119 -9.05 1.42 3.26
N PRO A 120 -10.12 2.07 3.76
CA PRO A 120 -10.04 3.44 4.24
C PRO A 120 -9.06 3.54 5.41
N SER A 121 -8.32 4.64 5.48
CA SER A 121 -7.34 4.92 6.53
C SER A 121 -7.45 6.38 6.99
N SER A 122 -7.28 6.59 8.30
CA SER A 122 -7.10 7.91 8.90
C SER A 122 -5.62 8.19 9.15
N ALA A 123 -5.25 9.46 9.27
CA ALA A 123 -3.86 9.88 9.44
C ALA A 123 -3.17 9.30 10.70
N GLU A 124 -3.95 8.95 11.72
CA GLU A 124 -3.46 8.43 13.00
C GLU A 124 -3.58 6.90 13.12
N ALA A 125 -4.22 6.23 12.15
CA ALA A 125 -4.38 4.79 12.20
C ALA A 125 -3.05 4.08 11.90
N PRO A 126 -2.76 2.94 12.56
CA PRO A 126 -1.64 2.10 12.17
C PRO A 126 -1.81 1.60 10.73
N LEU A 127 -0.71 1.28 10.07
CA LEU A 127 -0.75 0.72 8.72
C LEU A 127 -1.55 -0.60 8.71
N PRO A 128 -2.57 -0.73 7.84
CA PRO A 128 -3.42 -1.91 7.80
C PRO A 128 -2.64 -3.10 7.23
N TYR A 129 -2.50 -4.17 8.02
CA TYR A 129 -1.76 -5.38 7.64
C TYR A 129 -2.28 -6.02 6.35
N GLU A 130 -3.59 -5.91 6.09
CA GLU A 130 -4.23 -6.39 4.86
C GLU A 130 -3.81 -5.64 3.58
N CYS A 131 -3.09 -4.52 3.72
CA CYS A 131 -2.63 -3.67 2.60
C CYS A 131 -1.15 -3.84 2.27
N GLU A 132 -0.49 -4.83 2.88
CA GLU A 132 0.93 -5.08 2.67
C GLU A 132 1.15 -6.02 1.48
N PHE A 133 2.05 -5.62 0.57
CA PHE A 133 2.41 -6.37 -0.63
C PHE A 133 3.89 -6.74 -0.69
N ARG A 134 4.17 -7.91 -1.27
CA ARG A 134 5.48 -8.26 -1.86
C ARG A 134 5.45 -8.01 -3.35
N VAL A 135 6.51 -7.42 -3.87
CA VAL A 135 6.66 -7.15 -5.30
C VAL A 135 7.55 -8.22 -5.91
N HIS A 136 7.05 -8.88 -6.94
CA HIS A 136 7.82 -9.88 -7.69
C HIS A 136 8.07 -9.38 -9.09
N ASN A 137 9.31 -9.47 -9.57
CA ASN A 137 9.58 -9.24 -10.97
C ASN A 137 9.03 -10.40 -11.82
N MET A 138 8.47 -10.09 -12.99
CA MET A 138 8.06 -11.11 -13.93
C MET A 138 9.29 -11.73 -14.60
N LEU A 139 9.40 -13.06 -14.56
CA LEU A 139 10.47 -13.78 -15.25
C LEU A 139 10.39 -13.51 -16.76
N GLY A 140 11.51 -13.11 -17.36
CA GLY A 140 11.59 -12.81 -18.78
C GLY A 140 10.92 -11.50 -19.20
N SER A 141 10.58 -10.64 -18.23
CA SER A 141 10.11 -9.28 -18.50
C SER A 141 10.90 -8.27 -17.69
N THR A 142 11.32 -7.19 -18.36
CA THR A 142 11.98 -6.06 -17.73
C THR A 142 11.01 -4.94 -17.35
N THR A 143 9.72 -5.10 -17.61
CA THR A 143 8.74 -4.02 -17.47
C THR A 143 7.55 -4.38 -16.60
N HIS A 144 7.35 -5.66 -16.29
CA HIS A 144 6.19 -6.12 -15.53
C HIS A 144 6.57 -6.70 -14.17
N ILE A 145 5.71 -6.43 -13.20
CA ILE A 145 5.75 -6.97 -11.85
C ILE A 145 4.44 -7.67 -11.49
N TYR A 146 4.48 -8.43 -10.41
CA TYR A 146 3.32 -8.93 -9.68
C TYR A 146 3.28 -8.29 -8.29
N LEU A 147 2.07 -8.02 -7.80
CA LEU A 147 1.82 -7.56 -6.43
C LEU A 147 1.15 -8.68 -5.65
N GLU A 148 1.91 -9.37 -4.79
CA GLU A 148 1.42 -10.47 -3.95
C GLU A 148 0.99 -9.94 -2.58
N SER A 149 -0.17 -10.34 -2.09
CA SER A 149 -0.60 -10.04 -0.72
C SER A 149 0.28 -10.75 0.31
N VAL A 150 0.72 -10.02 1.34
CA VAL A 150 1.41 -10.63 2.49
C VAL A 150 0.44 -11.36 3.41
N GLN A 151 -0.77 -10.82 3.62
CA GLN A 151 -1.80 -11.47 4.43
C GLN A 151 -2.34 -12.75 3.78
N SER A 152 -2.38 -12.80 2.45
CA SER A 152 -2.82 -13.96 1.69
C SER A 152 -1.72 -14.42 0.71
N PRO A 153 -0.64 -15.07 1.20
CA PRO A 153 0.44 -15.52 0.34
C PRO A 153 -0.06 -16.43 -0.78
N GLY A 154 0.47 -16.25 -1.99
CA GLY A 154 0.02 -16.92 -3.20
C GLY A 154 -1.13 -16.21 -3.92
N PHE A 155 -1.72 -15.15 -3.36
CA PHE A 155 -2.70 -14.32 -4.03
C PHE A 155 -2.08 -13.03 -4.55
N PHE A 156 -2.32 -12.76 -5.83
CA PHE A 156 -1.82 -11.63 -6.59
C PHE A 156 -2.96 -10.72 -7.00
N LEU A 157 -2.72 -9.41 -6.89
CA LEU A 157 -3.63 -8.41 -7.43
C LEU A 157 -3.89 -8.70 -8.91
N SER A 158 -5.16 -8.83 -9.30
CA SER A 158 -5.52 -9.30 -10.64
C SER A 158 -6.77 -8.61 -11.16
N PHE A 159 -6.74 -8.23 -12.44
CA PHE A 159 -7.87 -7.63 -13.14
C PHE A 159 -8.11 -8.30 -14.48
N ASN A 160 -9.38 -8.40 -14.86
CA ASN A 160 -9.80 -8.89 -16.15
C ASN A 160 -9.54 -7.84 -17.24
N GLN A 161 -9.66 -8.25 -18.50
CA GLN A 161 -9.43 -7.37 -19.66
C GLN A 161 -10.36 -6.14 -19.67
N ASN A 162 -11.58 -6.26 -19.14
CA ASN A 162 -12.52 -5.14 -19.00
C ASN A 162 -12.20 -4.21 -17.81
N GLY A 163 -11.11 -4.47 -17.07
CA GLY A 163 -10.70 -3.70 -15.91
C GLY A 163 -11.37 -4.11 -14.60
N THR A 164 -12.35 -5.01 -14.58
CA THR A 164 -12.95 -5.46 -13.31
C THR A 164 -11.99 -6.34 -12.53
N ILE A 165 -12.15 -6.39 -11.21
CA ILE A 165 -11.42 -7.32 -10.33
C ILE A 165 -11.64 -8.75 -10.82
N SER A 166 -10.57 -9.55 -10.83
CA SER A 166 -10.64 -10.97 -11.16
C SER A 166 -11.16 -11.80 -9.99
N ASN A 167 -11.69 -13.00 -10.27
CA ASN A 167 -12.13 -13.92 -9.21
C ASN A 167 -10.94 -14.48 -8.40
N GLU A 168 -11.26 -15.16 -7.30
CA GLU A 168 -10.27 -15.76 -6.38
C GLU A 168 -9.29 -16.70 -7.09
N ALA A 169 -9.79 -17.62 -7.93
CA ALA A 169 -8.98 -18.58 -8.65
C ALA A 169 -7.95 -17.91 -9.57
N THR A 170 -8.33 -16.80 -10.22
CA THR A 170 -7.42 -16.04 -11.07
C THR A 170 -6.38 -15.30 -10.24
N CYS A 171 -6.75 -14.79 -9.06
CA CYS A 171 -5.82 -14.13 -8.15
C CYS A 171 -4.72 -15.08 -7.68
N GLN A 172 -4.90 -16.39 -7.71
CA GLN A 172 -3.84 -17.35 -7.35
C GLN A 172 -2.78 -17.57 -8.44
N LEU A 173 -2.94 -16.95 -9.61
CA LEU A 173 -2.12 -17.22 -10.78
C LEU A 173 -1.22 -16.05 -11.13
N LYS A 174 0.06 -16.34 -11.42
CA LYS A 174 0.99 -15.42 -12.10
C LYS A 174 0.73 -15.45 -13.60
N ASN A 175 -0.30 -14.74 -14.06
CA ASN A 175 -0.75 -14.71 -15.46
C ASN A 175 -0.88 -13.26 -15.96
N LYS A 176 -1.38 -13.07 -17.19
CA LYS A 176 -1.55 -11.73 -17.78
C LYS A 176 -2.41 -10.79 -16.91
N ASN A 177 -3.37 -11.31 -16.15
CA ASN A 177 -4.28 -10.51 -15.34
C ASN A 177 -3.62 -9.95 -14.07
N SER A 178 -2.54 -10.58 -13.61
CA SER A 178 -1.78 -10.16 -12.42
C SER A 178 -0.48 -9.40 -12.73
N GLN A 179 -0.25 -9.05 -14.00
CA GLN A 179 0.95 -8.36 -14.45
C GLN A 179 0.73 -6.86 -14.58
N PHE A 180 1.63 -6.07 -14.01
CA PHE A 180 1.54 -4.61 -14.02
C PHE A 180 2.84 -3.98 -14.49
N GLN A 181 2.74 -2.96 -15.33
CA GLN A 181 3.83 -2.00 -15.51
C GLN A 181 3.74 -0.92 -14.45
N VAL A 182 4.88 -0.42 -13.99
CA VAL A 182 4.96 0.70 -13.04
C VAL A 182 5.36 1.96 -13.79
N ALA A 183 4.50 2.97 -13.76
CA ALA A 183 4.80 4.29 -14.29
C ALA A 183 5.01 5.28 -13.14
N LEU A 184 6.19 5.91 -13.10
CA LEU A 184 6.46 7.00 -12.16
C LEU A 184 5.74 8.28 -12.61
N ILE A 185 4.95 8.87 -11.72
CA ILE A 185 4.29 10.16 -11.95
C ILE A 185 5.10 11.29 -11.32
N VAL A 186 5.48 11.11 -10.05
CA VAL A 186 6.26 12.08 -9.28
C VAL A 186 7.28 11.33 -8.44
N SER A 187 8.55 11.77 -8.48
CA SER A 187 9.55 11.29 -7.52
C SER A 187 9.28 11.93 -6.16
N GLY A 188 9.20 11.11 -5.11
CA GLY A 188 9.10 11.61 -3.74
C GLY A 188 10.39 12.26 -3.28
N PRO A 189 10.35 13.09 -2.22
CA PRO A 189 11.55 13.41 -1.47
C PRO A 189 12.13 12.09 -0.93
N GLU A 190 13.43 11.89 -1.10
CA GLU A 190 14.11 10.69 -0.64
C GLU A 190 13.88 10.56 0.87
N ALA A 191 13.14 9.54 1.29
CA ALA A 191 12.85 9.33 2.70
C ALA A 191 14.16 8.99 3.40
N THR A 192 14.72 9.92 4.17
CA THR A 192 15.76 9.61 5.15
C THR A 192 15.15 8.60 6.10
N LEU A 193 15.61 7.35 6.04
CA LEU A 193 15.22 6.30 6.98
C LEU A 193 15.46 6.84 8.39
N VAL A 194 14.38 7.23 9.09
CA VAL A 194 14.46 7.53 10.51
C VAL A 194 14.62 6.18 11.19
N ASN A 195 15.87 5.78 11.42
CA ASN A 195 16.20 4.69 12.32
C ASN A 195 15.79 5.13 13.73
N SER A 196 14.52 4.95 14.08
CA SER A 196 14.05 5.09 15.46
C SER A 196 14.54 3.90 16.27
N THR A 197 15.84 3.85 16.53
CA THR A 197 16.41 3.07 17.64
C THR A 197 16.83 4.05 18.72
N THR A 198 15.85 4.70 19.35
CA THR A 198 16.06 5.21 20.70
C THR A 198 16.06 4.01 21.63
N MET A 199 17.25 3.47 21.88
CA MET A 199 17.52 2.71 23.10
C MET A 199 17.20 3.66 24.25
N ILE A 200 16.08 3.43 24.95
CA ILE A 200 15.79 4.11 26.20
C ILE A 200 16.83 3.61 27.20
N ASP A 201 17.86 4.41 27.44
CA ASP A 201 18.75 4.25 28.58
C ASP A 201 17.96 4.67 29.84
N THR A 202 17.45 3.68 30.57
CA THR A 202 16.70 3.89 31.82
C THR A 202 17.60 4.19 33.02
N SER A 203 18.76 4.79 32.84
CA SER A 203 19.69 5.10 33.93
C SER A 203 19.95 6.58 34.14
N ASN A 204 18.88 7.39 34.27
CA ASN A 204 18.84 8.61 35.08
C ASN A 204 17.48 9.32 34.96
N GLU A 205 16.48 8.86 35.71
CA GLU A 205 15.34 9.72 36.05
C GLU A 205 15.31 9.96 37.56
N GLN A 206 15.68 11.19 37.91
CA GLN A 206 15.41 11.83 39.18
C GLN A 206 13.90 11.83 39.43
N PRO A 207 13.41 11.47 40.63
CA PRO A 207 11.97 11.41 40.87
C PRO A 207 11.33 12.79 40.69
N PRO A 208 10.12 12.87 40.08
CA PRO A 208 9.42 14.13 39.92
C PRO A 208 9.08 14.73 41.29
N PRO A 209 9.11 16.07 41.44
CA PRO A 209 8.74 16.72 42.69
C PRO A 209 7.27 16.48 43.02
N PRO A 210 6.89 16.47 44.32
CA PRO A 210 5.53 16.19 44.74
C PRO A 210 4.57 17.28 44.24
N TYR A 211 3.50 16.85 43.57
CA TYR A 211 2.41 17.72 43.16
C TYR A 211 1.70 18.29 44.40
N HIS A 212 1.76 19.60 44.56
CA HIS A 212 0.83 20.32 45.43
C HIS A 212 -0.58 20.26 44.82
N VAL A 213 -1.51 19.72 45.61
CA VAL A 213 -2.95 19.68 45.30
C VAL A 213 -3.48 21.11 45.23
N ALA A 214 -3.81 21.58 44.03
CA ALA A 214 -4.60 22.79 43.84
C ALA A 214 -6.10 22.44 43.91
N THR A 215 -6.61 22.40 45.14
CA THR A 215 -8.04 22.49 45.44
C THR A 215 -8.50 23.92 45.18
N ALA A 216 -9.22 24.16 44.08
CA ALA A 216 -10.29 25.16 43.94
C ALA A 216 -10.55 25.47 42.46
N MET A 217 -11.76 25.15 42.00
CA MET A 217 -12.63 25.97 41.13
C MET A 217 -13.58 25.06 40.35
N LEU A 218 -14.55 24.52 41.10
CA LEU A 218 -15.75 23.89 40.58
C LEU A 218 -16.92 24.43 41.41
N GLN A 219 -17.24 25.71 41.26
CA GLN A 219 -18.44 26.30 41.88
C GLN A 219 -18.89 27.58 41.16
N GLN A 220 -19.28 27.47 39.89
CA GLN A 220 -20.12 28.52 39.27
C GLN A 220 -20.90 28.03 38.04
N MET A 221 -21.60 26.88 38.14
CA MET A 221 -22.62 26.46 37.16
C MET A 221 -23.76 25.66 37.83
N ALA A 222 -24.17 26.06 39.02
CA ALA A 222 -25.35 25.53 39.69
C ALA A 222 -25.97 26.65 40.54
N ASP A 223 -26.56 27.63 39.87
CA ASP A 223 -27.61 28.53 40.39
C ASP A 223 -28.04 29.47 39.27
N ASP A 224 -28.84 28.96 38.32
CA ASP A 224 -29.70 29.84 37.50
C ASP A 224 -30.94 29.15 36.92
N THR A 225 -31.42 28.11 37.61
CA THR A 225 -32.73 27.49 37.34
C THR A 225 -33.53 27.49 38.62
N THR A 226 -34.11 28.65 38.95
CA THR A 226 -35.40 28.81 39.64
C THR A 226 -35.65 30.29 39.95
N LYS A 227 -36.36 30.98 39.05
CA LYS A 227 -37.33 32.06 39.33
C LYS A 227 -37.55 32.90 38.05
N ASN A 228 -38.58 32.57 37.29
CA ASN A 228 -39.68 33.52 37.10
C ASN A 228 -40.85 32.82 36.42
N ASP A 229 -41.81 32.52 37.28
CA ASP A 229 -43.14 32.03 36.98
C ASP A 229 -44.01 33.26 36.62
N ARG A 230 -44.88 33.08 35.60
CA ARG A 230 -46.19 33.75 35.38
C ARG A 230 -46.28 35.18 34.80
N SER A 231 -46.81 35.26 33.58
CA SER A 231 -48.07 35.96 33.22
C SER A 231 -48.31 35.76 31.70
N SER A 232 -49.20 34.86 31.28
CA SER A 232 -50.65 35.01 31.06
C SER A 232 -51.05 35.87 29.84
N LEU A 233 -52.05 35.34 29.11
CA LEU A 233 -52.96 35.98 28.13
C LEU A 233 -52.53 35.81 26.66
N SER A 234 -53.16 34.90 25.90
CA SER A 234 -54.47 35.10 25.24
C SER A 234 -54.40 36.14 24.12
N ASN A 235 -54.39 35.70 22.86
CA ASN A 235 -55.46 36.09 21.94
C ASN A 235 -55.53 35.23 20.68
N LYS A 236 -56.76 34.75 20.43
CA LYS A 236 -57.29 34.32 19.14
C LYS A 236 -57.15 35.44 18.10
N TYR A 237 -56.79 35.10 16.87
CA TYR A 237 -57.62 35.23 15.67
C TYR A 237 -57.07 34.25 14.62
#